data_AF-A0A7C5EEL4-F1
#
_entry.id   AF-A0A7C5EEL4-F1
#
_cell.length_a   1.000
_cell.length_b   1.000
_cell.length_c   1.000
_cell.angle_alpha   90.00
_cell.angle_beta   90.00
_cell.angle_gamma   90.00
#
_symmetry.space_group_name_H-M   'P 1'
#
loop_
_entity.id
_entity.type
_entity.pdbx_description
1 polymer ?
#
loop_
_entity_poly.entity_id
_entity_poly.type
_entity_poly.pdbx_seq_one_letter_code
_entity_poly.pdbx_strand_id
1 'polypeptide(L)'
;MTFLVLMLCLVNGGPDRGEVLARAKAAQDAGRFEDALSLYAKVLVPEGDDAGPILFNMGIAAAAIGRFAEAKAHLLGADRRLHGAAVVKDALDVVNRALGRGSVPSPRGVS
;
A
#
# COMPACT_ATOMS: atom_id res chain seq x y z
N MET A 1 39.44 10.77 19.79
CA MET A 1 38.25 9.89 19.85
C MET A 1 36.99 10.67 19.47
N THR A 2 36.99 11.35 18.31
CA THR A 2 35.86 12.21 17.89
C THR A 2 35.74 12.34 16.36
N PHE A 3 36.24 11.35 15.62
CA PHE A 3 36.13 11.31 14.15
C PHE A 3 35.49 10.03 13.60
N LEU A 4 35.23 9.02 14.44
CA LEU A 4 34.67 7.73 13.99
C LEU A 4 33.13 7.72 13.90
N VAL A 5 32.45 8.73 14.44
CA VAL A 5 30.97 8.82 14.39
C VAL A 5 30.48 9.52 13.11
N LEU A 6 31.37 10.17 12.34
CA LEU A 6 31.00 10.94 11.15
C LEU A 6 31.13 10.18 9.82
N MET A 7 31.65 8.94 9.84
CA MET A 7 31.93 8.13 8.64
C MET A 7 30.94 6.98 8.38
N LEU A 8 29.82 6.92 9.10
CA LEU A 8 28.73 5.96 8.84
C LEU A 8 27.50 6.59 8.17
N CYS A 9 27.57 7.86 7.77
CA CYS A 9 26.45 8.56 7.13
C CYS A 9 26.51 8.58 5.59
N LEU A 10 27.55 8.05 4.94
CA LEU A 10 27.76 8.24 3.49
C LEU A 10 28.27 6.98 2.77
N VAL A 11 27.64 5.83 2.98
CA VAL A 11 27.85 4.65 2.13
C VAL A 11 26.49 4.14 1.66
N ASN A 12 26.23 4.36 0.36
CA ASN A 12 25.13 3.85 -0.48
C ASN A 12 23.79 4.56 -0.29
N GLY A 13 23.45 5.52 -1.15
CA GLY A 13 22.68 5.27 -2.38
C GLY A 13 21.38 6.07 -2.24
N GLY A 14 20.62 6.34 -3.31
CA GLY A 14 19.27 6.92 -3.12
C GLY A 14 18.43 6.06 -2.15
N PRO A 15 17.31 6.57 -1.61
CA PRO A 15 16.54 5.82 -0.63
C PRO A 15 16.19 4.44 -1.21
N ASP A 16 16.75 3.39 -0.59
CA ASP A 16 16.53 2.03 -1.04
C ASP A 16 15.04 1.73 -1.02
N ARG A 17 14.60 0.85 -1.92
CA ARG A 17 13.18 0.49 -2.05
C ARG A 17 12.58 0.07 -0.69
N GLY A 18 13.35 -0.63 0.13
CA GLY A 18 12.98 -1.01 1.49
C GLY A 18 12.87 0.16 2.47
N GLU A 19 13.71 1.20 2.35
CA GLU A 19 13.62 2.39 3.19
C GLU A 19 12.34 3.19 2.90
N VAL A 20 12.02 3.39 1.62
CA VAL A 20 10.79 4.07 1.22
C VAL A 20 9.57 3.26 1.67
N LEU A 21 9.62 1.93 1.63
CA LEU A 21 8.57 1.06 2.15
C LEU A 21 8.39 1.24 3.66
N ALA A 22 9.48 1.28 4.42
CA ALA A 22 9.45 1.51 5.86
C ALA A 22 8.85 2.90 6.18
N ARG A 23 9.23 3.93 5.42
CA ARG A 23 8.65 5.29 5.53
C ARG A 23 7.16 5.31 5.19
N ALA A 24 6.73 4.58 4.17
CA ALA A 24 5.33 4.46 3.79
C ALA A 24 4.51 3.82 4.92
N LYS A 25 5.03 2.74 5.52
CA LYS A 25 4.41 2.10 6.68
C LYS A 25 4.35 3.05 7.88
N ALA A 26 5.43 3.77 8.17
CA ALA A 26 5.46 4.74 9.26
C ALA A 26 4.46 5.89 9.03
N ALA A 27 4.29 6.35 7.79
CA ALA A 27 3.29 7.36 7.44
C ALA A 27 1.87 6.82 7.64
N GLN A 28 1.61 5.56 7.27
CA GLN A 28 0.34 4.87 7.49
C GLN A 28 0.04 4.71 8.99
N ASP A 29 1.01 4.28 9.79
CA ASP A 29 0.88 4.16 11.25
C ASP A 29 0.66 5.53 11.92
N ALA A 30 1.20 6.61 11.34
CA ALA A 30 0.95 7.99 11.76
C ALA A 30 -0.38 8.59 11.26
N GLY A 31 -1.22 7.82 10.56
CA GLY A 31 -2.50 8.28 9.99
C GLY A 31 -2.38 9.16 8.74
N ARG A 32 -1.16 9.36 8.21
CA ARG A 32 -0.90 10.09 6.96
C ARG A 32 -1.04 9.16 5.75
N PHE A 33 -2.26 8.71 5.53
CA PHE A 33 -2.57 7.69 4.52
C PHE A 33 -2.31 8.17 3.08
N GLU A 34 -2.52 9.45 2.77
CA GLU A 34 -2.24 9.99 1.42
C GLU A 34 -0.74 10.04 1.10
N ASP A 35 0.09 10.40 2.08
CA ASP A 35 1.56 10.32 1.98
C ASP A 35 2.00 8.87 1.78
N ALA A 36 1.44 7.95 2.58
CA ALA A 36 1.76 6.52 2.50
C ALA A 36 1.45 5.96 1.10
N LEU A 37 0.28 6.26 0.54
CA LEU A 37 -0.09 5.88 -0.82
C LEU A 37 0.89 6.41 -1.86
N SER A 38 1.28 7.68 -1.75
CA SER A 38 2.25 8.30 -2.64
C SER A 38 3.62 7.62 -2.57
N LEU A 39 4.05 7.22 -1.38
CA LEU A 39 5.31 6.50 -1.17
C LEU A 39 5.24 5.07 -1.72
N TYR A 40 4.16 4.34 -1.43
CA TYR A 40 3.95 2.99 -1.97
C TYR A 40 3.90 3.00 -3.51
N ALA A 41 3.23 3.98 -4.12
CA ALA A 41 3.16 4.11 -5.57
C ALA A 41 4.55 4.34 -6.22
N LYS A 42 5.45 5.05 -5.55
CA LYS A 42 6.83 5.27 -6.03
C LYS A 42 7.67 4.00 -6.04
N VAL A 43 7.40 3.05 -5.14
CA VAL A 43 8.15 1.78 -5.02
C VAL A 43 7.40 0.56 -5.52
N LEU A 44 6.18 0.74 -6.02
CA LEU A 44 5.39 -0.35 -6.57
C LEU A 44 5.96 -0.75 -7.93
N VAL A 45 6.65 -1.89 -7.95
CA VAL A 45 7.03 -2.58 -9.19
C VAL A 45 6.05 -3.73 -9.37
N PRO A 46 5.17 -3.72 -10.40
CA PRO A 46 4.10 -4.72 -10.57
C PRO A 46 4.59 -6.18 -10.58
N GLU A 47 5.77 -6.42 -11.16
CA GLU A 47 6.37 -7.76 -11.28
C GLU A 47 7.30 -8.11 -10.10
N GLY A 48 7.43 -7.22 -9.11
CA GLY A 48 8.26 -7.50 -7.93
C GLY A 48 7.55 -8.42 -6.94
N ASP A 49 8.30 -9.27 -6.25
CA ASP A 49 7.77 -10.14 -5.19
C ASP A 49 7.05 -9.34 -4.08
N ASP A 50 7.55 -8.13 -3.78
CA ASP A 50 6.95 -7.22 -2.78
C ASP A 50 5.66 -6.55 -3.27
N ALA A 51 5.27 -6.69 -4.53
CA ALA A 51 4.09 -6.04 -5.08
C ALA A 51 2.80 -6.47 -4.37
N GLY A 52 2.70 -7.74 -3.97
CA GLY A 52 1.56 -8.26 -3.21
C GLY A 52 1.36 -7.52 -1.89
N PRO A 53 2.36 -7.53 -0.98
CA PRO A 53 2.31 -6.79 0.28
C PRO A 53 2.12 -5.27 0.11
N ILE A 54 2.76 -4.66 -0.89
CA ILE A 54 2.59 -3.21 -1.17
C ILE A 54 1.15 -2.90 -1.55
N LEU A 55 0.57 -3.66 -2.47
CA LEU A 55 -0.82 -3.49 -2.90
C LEU A 55 -1.80 -3.71 -1.75
N PHE A 56 -1.52 -4.65 -0.85
CA PHE A 56 -2.33 -4.85 0.34
C PHE A 56 -2.32 -3.60 1.24
N ASN A 57 -1.14 -3.05 1.55
CA ASN A 57 -1.02 -1.85 2.37
C ASN A 57 -1.66 -0.61 1.71
N MET A 58 -1.52 -0.47 0.39
CA MET A 58 -2.23 0.57 -0.37
C MET A 58 -3.75 0.42 -0.25
N GLY A 59 -4.25 -0.82 -0.31
CA GLY A 59 -5.66 -1.13 -0.09
C GLY A 59 -6.16 -0.67 1.28
N ILE A 60 -5.41 -0.98 2.33
CA ILE A 60 -5.75 -0.56 3.71
C ILE A 60 -5.70 0.96 3.85
N ALA A 61 -4.64 1.62 3.35
CA ALA A 61 -4.50 3.07 3.42
C ALA A 61 -5.63 3.80 2.66
N ALA A 62 -6.00 3.31 1.48
CA ALA A 62 -7.13 3.83 0.71
C ALA A 62 -8.48 3.63 1.43
N ALA A 63 -8.68 2.48 2.09
CA ALA A 63 -9.88 2.23 2.88
C ALA A 63 -9.97 3.18 4.08
N ALA A 64 -8.84 3.49 4.73
CA ALA A 64 -8.78 4.38 5.89
C ALA A 64 -9.17 5.83 5.56
N ILE A 65 -8.91 6.30 4.33
CA ILE A 65 -9.36 7.62 3.84
C ILE A 65 -10.75 7.59 3.20
N GLY A 66 -11.46 6.45 3.27
CA GLY A 66 -12.82 6.28 2.72
C GLY A 66 -12.87 6.06 1.20
N ARG A 67 -11.73 5.88 0.53
CA ARG A 67 -11.66 5.56 -0.90
C ARG A 67 -11.83 4.05 -1.14
N PHE A 68 -13.01 3.54 -0.79
CA PHE A 68 -13.28 2.10 -0.80
C PHE A 68 -13.20 1.45 -2.20
N ALA A 69 -13.51 2.18 -3.27
CA ALA A 69 -13.39 1.67 -4.64
C ALA A 69 -11.93 1.44 -5.06
N GLU A 70 -11.04 2.39 -4.76
CA GLU A 70 -9.59 2.26 -4.98
C GLU A 70 -9.00 1.17 -4.08
N ALA A 71 -9.42 1.13 -2.81
CA ALA A 71 -9.01 0.09 -1.87
C ALA A 71 -9.30 -1.31 -2.42
N LYS A 72 -10.52 -1.53 -2.92
CA LYS A 72 -10.91 -2.81 -3.54
C LYS A 72 -10.03 -3.16 -4.73
N ALA A 73 -9.73 -2.20 -5.62
CA ALA A 73 -8.87 -2.44 -6.77
C ALA A 73 -7.45 -2.89 -6.37
N HIS A 74 -6.86 -2.22 -5.37
CA HIS A 74 -5.55 -2.60 -4.84
C HIS A 74 -5.56 -3.97 -4.17
N LEU A 75 -6.57 -4.27 -3.34
CA LEU A 75 -6.70 -5.57 -2.69
C LEU A 75 -6.91 -6.72 -3.68
N LEU A 76 -7.67 -6.54 -4.77
CA LEU A 76 -7.78 -7.55 -5.84
C LEU A 76 -6.46 -7.76 -6.58
N GLY A 77 -5.63 -6.72 -6.70
CA GLY A 77 -4.27 -6.84 -7.23
C GLY A 77 -3.33 -7.60 -6.30
N ALA A 78 -3.49 -7.42 -4.99
CA ALA A 78 -2.76 -8.14 -3.96
C ALA A 78 -3.19 -9.61 -3.90
N ASP A 79 -4.49 -9.90 -3.97
CA ASP A 79 -5.08 -11.24 -3.91
C ASP A 79 -4.51 -12.18 -4.99
N ARG A 80 -4.40 -11.67 -6.23
CA ARG A 80 -3.81 -12.40 -7.35
C ARG A 80 -2.34 -12.79 -7.14
N ARG A 81 -1.59 -11.99 -6.36
CA ARG A 81 -0.16 -12.23 -6.09
C ARG A 81 0.05 -13.06 -4.83
N LEU A 82 -0.77 -12.82 -3.82
CA LEU A 82 -0.74 -13.50 -2.53
C LEU A 82 -1.59 -14.78 -2.50
N HIS A 83 -2.09 -15.21 -3.67
CA HIS A 83 -2.82 -16.46 -3.88
C HIS A 83 -3.97 -16.67 -2.88
N GLY A 84 -4.82 -15.66 -2.67
CA GLY A 84 -5.96 -15.80 -1.78
C GLY A 84 -5.62 -15.76 -0.29
N ALA A 85 -4.55 -15.06 0.09
CA ALA A 85 -4.19 -14.90 1.50
C ALA A 85 -5.38 -14.41 2.33
N ALA A 86 -5.67 -15.09 3.44
CA ALA A 86 -6.84 -14.84 4.28
C ALA A 86 -6.94 -13.35 4.71
N VAL A 87 -5.80 -12.73 5.02
CA VAL A 87 -5.70 -11.31 5.36
C VAL A 87 -6.24 -10.37 4.28
N VAL A 88 -6.05 -10.70 3.00
CA VAL A 88 -6.55 -9.91 1.86
C VAL A 88 -8.05 -10.10 1.73
N LYS A 89 -8.55 -11.31 1.92
CA LYS A 89 -9.98 -11.62 1.90
C LYS A 89 -10.73 -10.92 3.01
N ASP A 90 -10.18 -10.91 4.23
CA ASP A 90 -10.76 -10.19 5.37
C ASP A 90 -10.84 -8.69 5.08
N ALA A 91 -9.77 -8.10 4.52
CA ALA A 91 -9.77 -6.71 4.10
C ALA A 91 -10.78 -6.43 2.98
N LEU A 92 -10.91 -7.32 2.00
CA LEU A 92 -11.91 -7.22 0.94
C LEU A 92 -13.33 -7.29 1.50
N ASP A 93 -13.61 -8.14 2.48
CA ASP A 93 -14.91 -8.23 3.13
C ASP A 93 -15.26 -6.94 3.87
N VAL A 94 -14.31 -6.34 4.58
CA VAL A 94 -14.50 -5.03 5.23
C VAL A 94 -14.83 -3.95 4.19
N VAL A 95 -14.05 -3.88 3.12
CA VAL A 95 -14.25 -2.90 2.03
C VAL A 95 -15.58 -3.14 1.29
N ASN A 96 -15.93 -4.39 1.01
CA ASN A 96 -17.19 -4.75 0.35
C ASN A 96 -18.40 -4.45 1.24
N ARG A 97 -18.31 -4.62 2.56
CA ARG A 97 -19.37 -4.20 3.49
C ARG A 97 -19.53 -2.68 3.50
N ALA A 98 -18.43 -1.93 3.48
CA ALA A 98 -18.47 -0.46 3.39
C ALA A 98 -19.10 0.00 2.06
N LEU A 99 -18.72 -0.62 0.93
CA LEU A 99 -19.31 -0.35 -0.38
C LEU A 99 -20.79 -0.73 -0.47
N GLY A 100 -21.17 -1.90 0.04
CA GLY A 100 -22.54 -2.41 0.03
C GLY A 100 -23.50 -1.59 0.90
N ARG A 101 -22.99 -0.92 1.95
CA ARG A 101 -23.74 0.06 2.74
C ARG A 101 -23.77 1.45 2.09
N GLY A 102 -22.86 1.74 1.16
CA GLY A 102 -22.60 3.08 0.63
C GLY A 102 -23.18 3.35 -0.75
N SER A 103 -23.08 2.43 -1.72
CA SER A 103 -23.67 2.55 -3.06
C SER A 103 -23.32 1.34 -3.93
N VAL A 104 -24.31 0.86 -4.67
CA VAL A 104 -24.14 0.00 -5.85
C VAL A 104 -23.04 0.61 -6.76
N PRO A 105 -21.96 -0.12 -7.11
CA PRO A 105 -21.05 0.37 -8.13
C PRO A 105 -21.75 0.28 -9.48
N SER A 106 -22.11 1.45 -10.04
CA SER A 106 -22.50 1.56 -11.45
C SER A 106 -21.36 1.03 -12.32
N PRO A 107 -21.60 0.05 -13.21
CA PRO A 107 -20.59 -0.42 -14.13
C PRO A 107 -20.32 0.71 -15.11
N ARG A 108 -19.18 1.40 -14.97
CA ARG A 108 -18.69 2.29 -16.01
C ARG A 108 -18.45 1.43 -17.25
N GLY A 109 -19.27 1.70 -18.27
CA GLY A 109 -19.15 1.14 -19.59
C GLY A 109 -17.73 1.32 -20.13
N VAL A 110 -17.26 0.25 -20.75
CA VAL A 110 -16.25 0.33 -21.80
C VAL A 110 -16.98 -0.07 -23.08
N SER A 111 -16.83 0.81 -24.07
CA SER A 111 -17.49 0.89 -25.37
C SER A 111 -17.45 -0.37 -26.22
#